data_AF-A0A9D7RE01-F1
#
_entry.id   AF-A0A9D7RE01-F1
#
_cell.length_a   1.000
_cell.length_b   1.000
_cell.length_c   1.000
_cell.angle_alpha   90.00
_cell.angle_beta   90.00
_cell.angle_gamma   90.00
#
_symmetry.space_group_name_H-M   'P 1'
#
loop_
_entity.id
_entity.type
_entity.pdbx_description
1 polymer ?
#
loop_
_entity_poly.entity_id
_entity_poly.type
_entity_poly.pdbx_seq_one_letter_code
_entity_poly.pdbx_strand_id
1 'polypeptide(L)' 'MEEQSSPDAPEQVETPTIIEVVTNGPLRILGPLEVKLADGTIVAKPGPRTTFCRCGASANKPFCDGAHKTLPPFETL' A
#
# COMPACT_ATOMS: atom_id res chain seq x y z
N MET A 1 37.76 11.99 34.07
CA MET A 1 36.68 11.00 33.84
C MET A 1 35.43 11.82 33.66
N GLU A 2 35.12 12.17 32.43
CA GLU A 2 33.88 12.87 32.09
C GLU A 2 33.20 12.08 30.98
N GLU A 3 31.91 11.93 31.19
CA GLU A 3 31.02 10.90 30.72
C GLU A 3 30.68 11.12 29.25
N GLN A 4 30.84 10.09 28.41
CA GLN A 4 30.53 10.15 26.99
C GLN A 4 29.00 10.17 26.81
N SER A 5 28.43 11.37 26.68
CA SER A 5 27.08 11.57 26.15
C SER A 5 27.03 11.12 24.69
N SER A 6 26.31 10.02 24.43
CA SER A 6 26.02 9.54 23.07
C SER A 6 24.91 10.37 22.45
N PRO A 7 25.11 11.07 21.31
CA PRO A 7 24.03 11.76 20.63
C PRO A 7 23.39 10.86 19.55
N ASP A 8 22.06 10.90 19.53
CA ASP A 8 21.16 10.60 18.41
C ASP A 8 21.09 9.16 17.89
N ALA A 9 20.25 8.35 18.55
CA ALA A 9 19.46 7.36 17.84
C ALA A 9 18.56 8.10 16.82
N PRO A 10 18.48 7.65 15.55
CA PRO A 10 17.72 8.38 14.54
C PRO A 10 16.24 8.44 14.92
N GLU A 11 15.76 9.66 15.13
CA GLU A 11 14.36 10.00 15.34
C GLU A 11 13.53 9.42 14.19
N GLN A 12 12.69 8.43 14.51
CA GLN A 12 11.88 7.72 13.53
C GLN A 12 10.75 8.66 13.09
N VAL A 13 10.96 9.38 11.98
CA VAL A 13 9.90 10.21 11.38
C VAL A 13 8.85 9.26 10.81
N GLU A 14 7.73 9.12 11.52
CA GLU A 14 6.56 8.36 11.09
C GLU A 14 5.89 9.06 9.90
N THR A 15 6.44 8.86 8.69
CA THR A 15 5.79 9.34 7.47
C THR A 15 4.47 8.62 7.29
N PRO A 16 3.34 9.33 7.10
CA PRO A 16 2.04 8.67 6.97
C PRO A 16 1.97 7.86 5.68
N THR A 17 1.38 6.67 5.76
CA THR A 17 1.01 5.89 4.58
C THR A 17 -0.15 6.57 3.86
N ILE A 18 0.09 7.00 2.61
CA ILE A 18 -0.94 7.70 1.82
C ILE A 18 -1.70 6.67 0.98
N ILE A 19 -3.04 6.75 1.01
CA ILE A 19 -3.91 5.94 0.15
C ILE A 19 -4.59 6.85 -0.85
N GLU A 20 -4.32 6.64 -2.13
CA GLU A 20 -4.96 7.35 -3.22
C GLU A 20 -5.99 6.49 -3.94
N VAL A 21 -7.15 7.08 -4.20
CA VAL A 21 -8.19 6.48 -5.03
C VAL A 21 -7.95 6.92 -6.48
N VAL A 22 -7.48 6.02 -7.34
CA VAL A 22 -7.24 6.33 -8.75
C VAL A 22 -8.56 6.24 -9.52
N THR A 23 -8.95 7.30 -10.21
CA THR A 23 -10.18 7.34 -11.03
C THR A 23 -10.26 6.15 -11.99
N ASN A 24 -11.38 5.42 -12.00
CA ASN A 24 -11.60 4.17 -12.73
C ASN A 24 -10.46 3.15 -12.58
N GLY A 25 -9.82 3.16 -11.41
CA GLY A 25 -8.57 2.45 -11.17
C GLY A 25 -8.45 1.89 -9.75
N PRO A 26 -7.26 1.38 -9.41
CA PRO A 26 -7.01 0.73 -8.13
C PRO A 26 -6.95 1.72 -6.95
N LEU A 27 -6.92 1.17 -5.73
CA LEU A 27 -6.41 1.90 -4.57
C LEU A 27 -4.88 1.85 -4.62
N ARG A 28 -4.22 2.99 -4.64
CA ARG A 28 -2.75 3.12 -4.68
C ARG A 28 -2.25 3.55 -3.31
N ILE A 29 -1.52 2.67 -2.63
CA ILE A 29 -0.89 2.96 -1.36
C ILE A 29 0.55 3.37 -1.63
N LEU A 30 0.98 4.46 -1.03
CA LEU A 30 2.35 4.97 -1.06
C LEU A 30 3.02 4.71 0.30
N GLY A 31 4.17 4.05 0.25
CA GLY A 31 4.94 3.64 1.42
C GLY A 31 4.85 2.13 1.71
N PRO A 32 5.68 1.66 2.66
CA PRO A 32 5.69 0.27 3.09
C PRO A 32 4.40 -0.07 3.83
N LEU A 33 3.93 -1.31 3.67
CA LEU A 33 2.77 -1.82 4.40
C LEU A 33 2.82 -3.34 4.55
N GLU A 34 2.02 -3.86 5.48
CA GLU A 34 1.75 -5.29 5.61
C GLU A 34 0.29 -5.59 5.26
N VAL A 35 0.07 -6.69 4.53
CA VAL A 35 -1.27 -7.15 4.16
C VAL A 35 -1.58 -8.43 4.92
N LYS A 36 -2.58 -8.38 5.79
CA LYS A 36 -3.16 -9.60 6.38
C LYS A 36 -4.23 -10.15 5.45
N LEU A 37 -4.03 -11.37 4.96
CA LEU A 37 -4.96 -12.09 4.11
C LEU A 37 -6.04 -12.81 4.95
N ALA A 38 -7.08 -13.28 4.28
CA ALA A 38 -8.23 -13.94 4.93
C ALA A 38 -7.87 -15.24 5.66
N ASP A 39 -6.83 -15.94 5.19
CA ASP A 39 -6.26 -17.13 5.83
C ASP A 39 -5.35 -16.82 7.03
N GLY A 40 -5.15 -15.53 7.34
CA GLY A 40 -4.26 -15.07 8.40
C GLY A 40 -2.82 -14.84 7.96
N THR A 41 -2.45 -15.18 6.72
CA THR A 41 -1.10 -14.95 6.19
C THR A 41 -0.80 -13.46 6.12
N ILE A 42 0.40 -13.06 6.57
CA ILE A 42 0.89 -11.68 6.47
C ILE A 42 1.88 -11.58 5.30
N VAL A 43 1.60 -10.66 4.38
CA VAL A 43 2.48 -10.36 3.24
C VAL A 43 3.07 -8.97 3.42
N ALA A 44 4.39 -8.92 3.64
CA ALA A 44 5.12 -7.66 3.69
C ALA A 44 5.26 -7.05 2.29
N LYS A 45 4.96 -5.76 2.17
CA LYS A 45 5.12 -4.97 0.96
C LYS A 45 6.05 -3.78 1.29
N PRO A 46 7.36 -3.99 1.34
CA PRO A 46 8.33 -2.94 1.71
C PRO A 46 8.56 -1.91 0.59
N GLY A 47 8.01 -2.16 -0.60
CA GLY A 47 8.16 -1.27 -1.74
C GLY A 47 7.47 0.08 -1.52
N PRO A 48 7.85 1.12 -2.28
CA PRO A 48 7.30 2.47 -2.15
C PRO A 48 5.83 2.58 -2.60
N ARG A 49 5.31 1.53 -3.25
CA ARG A 49 3.96 1.52 -3.82
C ARG A 49 3.37 0.11 -3.83
N THR A 50 2.12 0.00 -3.45
CA THR A 50 1.27 -1.19 -3.65
C THR A 50 -0.08 -0.77 -4.20
N THR A 51 -0.67 -1.57 -5.09
CA THR A 51 -2.00 -1.28 -5.67
C THR A 51 -2.97 -2.42 -5.43
N PHE A 52 -4.15 -2.11 -4.88
CA PHE A 52 -5.22 -3.07 -4.65
C PHE A 52 -6.34 -2.93 -5.67
N CYS A 53 -6.91 -4.07 -6.04
CA CYS A 53 -8.05 -4.12 -6.94
C CYS A 53 -9.25 -3.43 -6.30
N ARG A 54 -9.87 -2.51 -7.04
CA ARG A 54 -11.14 -1.87 -6.69
C ARG A 54 -12.27 -2.19 -7.65
N CYS A 55 -11.94 -2.65 -8.87
CA CYS A 55 -12.92 -2.96 -9.91
C CYS A 55 -13.55 -4.36 -9.81
N GLY A 56 -13.07 -5.23 -8.92
CA GLY A 56 -13.57 -6.60 -8.76
C GLY A 56 -13.10 -7.63 -9.79
N ALA A 57 -12.54 -7.21 -10.94
CA ALA A 57 -12.19 -8.14 -12.04
C ALA A 57 -10.77 -8.73 -11.98
N SER A 58 -9.93 -8.35 -11.03
CA SER A 58 -8.56 -8.88 -10.97
C SER A 58 -8.55 -10.41 -10.76
N ALA A 59 -7.66 -11.12 -11.45
CA ALA A 59 -7.34 -12.52 -11.21
C ALA A 59 -6.33 -12.71 -10.05
N ASN A 60 -5.61 -11.66 -9.66
CA ASN A 60 -4.61 -11.67 -8.58
C ASN A 60 -5.10 -10.94 -7.32
N LYS A 61 -6.35 -11.18 -6.90
CA LYS A 61 -6.93 -10.52 -5.72
C LYS A 61 -6.08 -10.81 -4.46
N PRO A 62 -5.93 -9.84 -3.55
CA PRO A 62 -6.56 -8.52 -3.52
C PRO A 62 -5.83 -7.45 -4.37
N PHE A 63 -4.75 -7.80 -5.06
CA PHE A 63 -3.91 -6.86 -5.79
C PHE A 63 -4.50 -6.48 -7.15
N CYS A 64 -4.08 -5.34 -7.68
CA CYS A 64 -4.43 -4.93 -9.03
C CYS A 64 -3.47 -5.54 -10.05
N ASP A 65 -4.00 -6.17 -11.10
CA ASP A 65 -3.27 -6.72 -12.25
C ASP A 65 -3.54 -5.95 -13.56
N GLY A 66 -4.38 -4.92 -13.52
CA GLY A 66 -4.74 -4.12 -14.68
C GLY A 66 -6.07 -4.47 -15.35
N ALA A 67 -6.80 -5.49 -14.87
CA ALA A 67 -8.10 -5.87 -15.43
C ALA A 67 -9.12 -4.72 -15.54
N HIS A 68 -9.03 -3.70 -14.68
CA HIS A 68 -9.88 -2.50 -14.74
C HIS A 68 -9.82 -1.76 -16.09
N LYS A 69 -8.72 -1.87 -16.84
CA LYS A 69 -8.54 -1.17 -18.12
C LYS A 69 -9.45 -1.70 -19.23
N THR A 70 -9.99 -2.90 -19.08
CA THR A 70 -10.88 -3.52 -20.06
C THR A 70 -12.35 -3.47 -19.66
N LEU A 71 -12.67 -2.81 -18.54
CA LEU A 71 -14.03 -2.66 -18.03
C LEU A 71 -14.59 -1.28 -18.37
N PRO A 72 -15.92 -1.12 -18.40
CA PRO A 72 -16.52 0.20 -18.37
C PRO A 72 -16.13 0.96 -17.09
N PRO A 73 -16.18 2.31 -17.11
CA PRO A 73 -16.04 3.14 -15.92
C PRO A 73 -16.98 2.66 -14.80
N PHE A 74 -16.45 2.43 -13.60
CA PHE A 74 -17.21 1.87 -12.47
C PHE A 74 -17.46 2.89 -11.36
N GLU A 75 -17.11 4.17 -11.57
CA GLU A 75 -17.34 5.28 -10.62
C GLU A 75 -18.51 6.19 -11.00
N THR A 76 -19.16 5.95 -12.14
CA THR A 76 -20.25 6.79 -12.67
C THR A 76 -21.62 6.10 -12.61
N LEU A 77 -21.84 5.24 -11.59
CA LEU A 77 -23.17 4.71 -11.28
C LEU A 77 -23.94 5.65 -10.34
#